data_AF-A0A0R3X8J2-F1
#
_entry.id   AF-A0A0R3X8J2-F1
#
_cell.length_a   1.000
_cell.length_b   1.000
_cell.length_c   1.000
_cell.angle_alpha   90.00
_cell.angle_beta   90.00
_cell.angle_gamma   90.00
#
_symmetry.space_group_name_H-M   'P 1'
#
loop_
_entity.id
_entity.type
_entity.pdbx_description
1 polymer ?
#
loop_
_entity_poly.entity_id
_entity_poly.type
_entity_poly.pdbx_seq_one_letter_code
_entity_poly.pdbx_strand_id
1 'polypeptide(L)'
;MVSDIALQLVEAHCCVVNSLADVSAFISTILEDRKVAAASHNITAWYLQAKLKPDAPKTSLVADYDDDGEAQAGGRLLHLISLSAREGVAVMVSRWYGGIHIGPDRFKHINNAANQLLMQQGLTKNAADSGTAQSKSKKHVKKKQ
;
A
#
# COMPACT_ATOMS: atom_id res chain seq x y z
N MET A 1 -16.58 28.10 -12.17
CA MET A 1 -15.80 27.17 -13.01
C MET A 1 -15.16 26.15 -12.08
N VAL A 2 -15.91 25.14 -11.67
CA VAL A 2 -15.34 23.98 -11.01
C VAL A 2 -14.69 23.18 -12.12
N SER A 3 -13.37 23.15 -12.14
CA SER A 3 -12.65 22.17 -12.96
C SER A 3 -13.10 20.80 -12.48
N ASP A 4 -13.96 20.16 -13.26
CA ASP A 4 -14.27 18.73 -13.20
C ASP A 4 -12.96 17.96 -13.43
N ILE A 5 -12.13 17.92 -12.39
CA ILE A 5 -11.11 16.91 -12.22
C ILE A 5 -11.92 15.62 -12.20
N ALA A 6 -11.72 14.77 -13.20
CA ALA A 6 -12.23 13.41 -13.20
C ALA A 6 -11.89 12.79 -11.84
N LEU A 7 -12.87 12.79 -10.92
CA LEU A 7 -12.70 12.25 -9.59
C LEU A 7 -12.46 10.77 -9.82
N GLN A 8 -11.20 10.32 -9.68
CA GLN A 8 -11.00 8.89 -9.54
C GLN A 8 -11.68 8.49 -8.27
N LEU A 9 -12.74 7.70 -8.43
CA LEU A 9 -13.33 6.99 -7.32
C LEU A 9 -12.25 6.01 -6.87
N VAL A 10 -11.69 6.32 -5.71
CA VAL A 10 -10.77 5.45 -4.98
C VAL A 10 -11.31 5.30 -3.57
N GLU A 11 -11.19 4.10 -3.03
CA GLU A 11 -11.61 3.78 -1.68
C GLU A 11 -10.49 2.98 -1.04
N ALA A 12 -10.13 3.33 0.20
CA ALA A 12 -9.07 2.65 0.93
C ALA A 12 -9.65 1.91 2.13
N HIS A 13 -9.12 0.73 2.38
CA HIS A 13 -9.37 -0.06 3.57
C HIS A 13 -8.03 -0.42 4.20
N CYS A 14 -7.97 -0.47 5.53
CA CYS A 14 -6.79 -0.94 6.23
C CYS A 14 -7.18 -1.70 7.49
N CYS A 15 -6.31 -2.60 7.92
CA CYS A 15 -6.43 -3.23 9.23
C CYS A 15 -5.06 -3.52 9.82
N VAL A 16 -5.05 -3.75 11.13
CA VAL A 16 -3.89 -4.31 11.82
C VAL A 16 -3.85 -5.81 11.54
N VAL A 17 -2.67 -6.32 11.24
CA VAL A 17 -2.41 -7.74 10.96
C VAL A 17 -1.20 -8.22 11.74
N ASN A 18 -1.28 -9.43 12.28
CA ASN A 18 -0.19 -10.06 13.05
C ASN A 18 0.32 -11.35 12.42
N SER A 19 -0.33 -11.79 11.33
CA SER A 19 0.02 -13.02 10.64
C SER A 19 -0.36 -12.94 9.15
N LEU A 20 0.20 -13.85 8.35
CA LEU A 20 -0.21 -13.99 6.95
C LEU A 20 -1.68 -14.44 6.82
N ALA A 21 -2.20 -15.18 7.80
CA ALA A 21 -3.60 -15.57 7.82
C ALA A 21 -4.52 -14.35 8.03
N ASP A 22 -4.10 -13.40 8.88
CA ASP A 22 -4.84 -12.14 9.09
C ASP A 22 -4.89 -11.32 7.79
N VAL A 23 -3.79 -11.29 7.03
CA VAL A 23 -3.75 -10.62 5.72
C VAL A 23 -4.73 -11.26 4.74
N SER A 24 -4.71 -12.60 4.62
CA SER A 24 -5.64 -13.33 3.75
C SER A 24 -7.10 -13.13 4.16
N ALA A 25 -7.37 -13.11 5.47
CA ALA A 25 -8.69 -12.85 6.01
C ALA A 25 -9.15 -11.42 5.70
N PHE A 26 -8.27 -10.42 5.90
CA PHE A 26 -8.55 -9.03 5.55
C PHE A 26 -8.92 -8.88 4.08
N ILE A 27 -8.11 -9.40 3.17
CA ILE A 27 -8.39 -9.31 1.72
C ILE A 27 -9.74 -9.97 1.41
N SER A 28 -9.97 -11.17 1.95
CA SER A 28 -11.21 -11.92 1.70
C SER A 28 -12.43 -11.16 2.21
N THR A 29 -12.40 -10.64 3.43
CA THR A 29 -13.50 -9.88 4.04
C THR A 29 -13.80 -8.58 3.29
N ILE A 30 -12.78 -7.84 2.85
CA ILE A 30 -13.01 -6.62 2.08
C ILE A 30 -13.63 -6.93 0.71
N LEU A 31 -13.26 -8.05 0.08
CA LEU A 31 -13.85 -8.51 -1.18
C LEU A 31 -15.26 -9.11 -1.03
N GLU A 32 -15.79 -9.27 0.19
CA GLU A 32 -17.22 -9.61 0.38
C GLU A 32 -18.13 -8.42 0.03
N ASP A 33 -17.64 -7.18 0.13
CA ASP A 33 -18.35 -6.00 -0.37
C ASP A 33 -18.38 -6.02 -1.90
N ARG A 34 -19.58 -6.17 -2.47
CA ARG A 34 -19.79 -6.23 -3.91
C ARG A 34 -19.28 -5.00 -4.65
N LYS A 35 -19.30 -3.83 -4.03
CA LYS A 35 -18.81 -2.59 -4.66
C LYS A 35 -17.29 -2.68 -4.85
N VAL A 36 -16.58 -3.12 -3.81
CA VAL A 36 -15.12 -3.31 -3.80
C VAL A 36 -14.72 -4.45 -4.73
N ALA A 37 -15.40 -5.60 -4.65
CA ALA A 37 -15.14 -6.72 -5.55
C ALA A 37 -15.33 -6.36 -7.03
N ALA A 38 -16.25 -5.43 -7.34
CA ALA A 38 -16.49 -4.93 -8.69
C ALA A 38 -15.59 -3.76 -9.11
N ALA A 39 -14.62 -3.35 -8.28
CA ALA A 39 -13.64 -2.35 -8.65
C ALA A 39 -12.79 -2.82 -9.84
N SER A 40 -12.28 -1.85 -10.60
CA SER A 40 -11.41 -2.17 -11.74
C SER A 40 -10.06 -2.73 -11.29
N HIS A 41 -9.58 -2.25 -10.13
CA HIS A 41 -8.35 -2.72 -9.49
C HIS A 41 -8.51 -2.64 -7.97
N ASN A 42 -8.15 -3.70 -7.26
CA ASN A 42 -8.08 -3.83 -5.81
C ASN A 42 -6.62 -4.00 -5.39
N ILE A 43 -5.89 -2.89 -5.39
CA ILE A 43 -4.45 -2.86 -5.14
C ILE A 43 -4.20 -3.15 -3.66
N THR A 44 -3.31 -4.07 -3.35
CA THR A 44 -2.98 -4.41 -1.95
C THR A 44 -1.50 -4.20 -1.64
N ALA A 45 -1.22 -3.84 -0.39
CA ALA A 45 0.13 -3.83 0.14
C ALA A 45 0.11 -4.04 1.65
N TRP A 46 1.07 -4.79 2.17
CA TRP A 46 1.17 -5.06 3.61
C TRP A 46 2.61 -5.35 4.02
N TYR A 47 2.90 -5.15 5.30
CA TYR A 47 4.15 -5.61 5.88
C TYR A 47 4.03 -5.90 7.39
N LEU A 48 4.66 -6.98 7.85
CA LEU A 48 4.59 -7.45 9.24
C LEU A 48 5.78 -8.36 9.61
N GLN A 49 6.08 -8.49 10.90
CA GLN A 49 7.02 -9.50 11.40
C GLN A 49 6.38 -10.88 11.42
N ALA A 50 6.95 -11.80 10.64
CA ALA A 50 6.49 -13.19 10.58
C ALA A 50 7.66 -14.17 10.70
N LYS A 51 7.37 -15.38 11.18
CA LYS A 51 8.31 -16.49 11.07
C LYS A 51 8.29 -17.04 9.65
N LEU A 52 9.44 -17.04 8.97
CA LEU A 52 9.56 -17.57 7.60
C LEU A 52 9.47 -19.11 7.54
N LYS A 53 9.70 -19.78 8.67
CA LYS A 53 9.54 -21.22 8.85
C LYS A 53 8.93 -21.49 10.22
N PRO A 54 8.15 -22.58 10.41
CA PRO A 54 7.56 -22.92 11.71
C PRO A 54 8.60 -22.94 12.85
N ASP A 55 9.76 -23.53 12.56
CA ASP A 55 10.85 -23.69 13.53
C ASP A 55 11.85 -22.53 13.54
N ALA A 56 11.55 -21.42 12.86
CA ALA A 56 12.45 -20.28 12.84
C ALA A 56 12.59 -19.68 14.26
N PRO A 57 13.82 -19.44 14.73
CA PRO A 57 14.05 -18.93 16.09
C PRO A 57 13.69 -17.45 16.25
N LYS A 58 13.54 -16.72 15.15
CA LYS A 58 13.23 -15.28 15.13
C LYS A 58 12.22 -14.98 14.02
N THR A 59 11.47 -13.91 14.22
CA THR A 59 10.67 -13.30 13.15
C THR A 59 11.57 -12.47 12.24
N SER A 60 11.14 -12.35 10.99
CA SER A 60 11.71 -11.42 10.02
C SER A 60 10.60 -10.52 9.50
N LEU A 61 10.97 -9.31 9.08
CA LEU A 61 10.04 -8.44 8.37
C LEU A 61 9.71 -9.07 7.01
N VAL A 62 8.43 -9.29 6.77
CA VAL A 62 7.88 -9.78 5.50
C VAL A 62 6.97 -8.69 4.95
N ALA A 63 7.05 -8.49 3.64
CA ALA A 63 6.27 -7.49 2.93
C ALA A 63 5.88 -8.06 1.57
N ASP A 64 4.68 -7.71 1.11
CA ASP A 64 4.19 -8.09 -0.22
C ASP A 64 3.18 -7.06 -0.74
N TYR A 65 2.90 -7.14 -2.04
CA TYR A 65 1.94 -6.27 -2.71
C TYR A 65 1.32 -6.95 -3.93
N ASP A 66 0.13 -6.49 -4.31
CA ASP A 66 -0.52 -6.82 -5.57
C ASP A 66 -0.96 -5.53 -6.28
N ASP A 67 -0.59 -5.40 -7.55
CA ASP A 67 -1.01 -4.28 -8.40
C ASP A 67 -2.48 -4.44 -8.87
N ASP A 68 -3.02 -5.68 -8.88
CA ASP A 68 -4.31 -6.04 -9.48
C ASP A 68 -4.54 -5.41 -10.86
N GLY A 69 -3.53 -5.47 -11.73
CA GLY A 69 -3.57 -4.90 -13.08
C GLY A 69 -3.32 -3.39 -13.17
N GLU A 70 -3.30 -2.64 -12.06
CA GLU A 70 -2.88 -1.24 -12.03
C GLU A 70 -1.35 -1.14 -11.91
N ALA A 71 -0.67 -1.32 -13.04
CA ALA A 71 0.79 -1.46 -13.09
C ALA A 71 1.55 -0.41 -12.25
N GLN A 72 2.46 -0.90 -11.41
CA GLN A 72 3.30 -0.16 -10.45
C GLN A 72 2.58 0.38 -9.20
N ALA A 73 1.26 0.23 -9.06
CA ALA A 73 0.55 0.82 -7.92
C ALA A 73 0.85 0.13 -6.59
N GLY A 74 0.82 -1.20 -6.53
CA GLY A 74 1.08 -1.99 -5.34
C GLY A 74 2.48 -1.75 -4.79
N GLY A 75 3.51 -1.75 -5.65
CA GLY A 75 4.88 -1.45 -5.22
C GLY A 75 5.04 -0.03 -4.66
N ARG A 76 4.34 0.96 -5.25
CA ARG A 76 4.30 2.35 -4.75
C ARG A 76 3.55 2.47 -3.43
N LEU A 77 2.45 1.74 -3.30
CA LEU A 77 1.66 1.67 -2.08
C LEU A 77 2.46 1.02 -0.96
N LEU A 78 3.15 -0.09 -1.24
CA LEU A 78 4.03 -0.74 -0.27
C LEU A 78 5.15 0.20 0.20
N HIS A 79 5.76 0.94 -0.74
CA HIS A 79 6.77 1.93 -0.40
C HIS A 79 6.21 3.02 0.54
N LEU A 80 5.01 3.54 0.25
CA LEU A 80 4.33 4.52 1.11
C LEU A 80 4.11 3.96 2.52
N ILE A 81 3.48 2.79 2.66
CA ILE A 81 3.15 2.25 3.99
C ILE A 81 4.40 1.87 4.77
N SER A 82 5.45 1.37 4.11
CA SER A 82 6.72 1.03 4.76
C SER A 82 7.40 2.25 5.40
N LEU A 83 7.17 3.44 4.84
CA LEU A 83 7.72 4.70 5.36
C LEU A 83 6.80 5.35 6.41
N SER A 84 5.49 5.31 6.19
CA SER A 84 4.51 6.14 6.92
C SER A 84 3.68 5.38 7.95
N ALA A 85 3.35 4.11 7.72
CA ALA A 85 2.54 3.30 8.61
C ALA A 85 3.41 2.61 9.67
N ARG A 86 2.80 2.23 10.79
CA ARG A 86 3.40 1.30 11.74
C ARG A 86 3.47 -0.10 11.12
N GLU A 87 4.33 -0.94 11.67
CA GLU A 87 4.40 -2.35 11.30
C GLU A 87 3.10 -3.11 11.65
N GLY A 88 2.80 -4.17 10.90
CA GLY A 88 1.61 -4.98 11.12
C GLY A 88 0.36 -4.31 10.57
N VAL A 89 0.47 -3.69 9.39
CA VAL A 89 -0.65 -3.04 8.71
C VAL A 89 -0.78 -3.60 7.30
N ALA A 90 -2.02 -3.95 6.95
CA ALA A 90 -2.42 -4.28 5.59
C ALA A 90 -3.33 -3.16 5.05
N VAL A 91 -3.16 -2.83 3.77
CA VAL A 91 -3.94 -1.82 3.06
C VAL A 91 -4.43 -2.40 1.74
N MET A 92 -5.70 -2.12 1.42
CA MET A 92 -6.28 -2.29 0.10
C MET A 92 -6.76 -0.94 -0.40
N VAL A 93 -6.46 -0.60 -1.64
CA VAL A 93 -7.03 0.56 -2.32
C VAL A 93 -7.75 0.11 -3.58
N SER A 94 -9.06 0.23 -3.56
CA SER A 94 -9.94 -0.05 -4.69
C SER A 94 -10.02 1.17 -5.59
N ARG A 95 -9.90 0.95 -6.90
CA ARG A 95 -9.98 1.99 -7.93
C ARG A 95 -11.01 1.60 -8.98
N TRP A 96 -11.92 2.51 -9.31
CA TRP A 96 -12.88 2.35 -10.40
C TRP A 96 -12.48 3.20 -11.61
N TYR A 97 -12.47 2.58 -12.80
CA TYR A 97 -12.19 3.28 -14.04
C TYR A 97 -13.37 4.15 -14.48
N GLY A 98 -13.19 5.47 -14.42
CA GLY A 98 -14.21 6.45 -14.84
C GLY A 98 -14.18 6.83 -16.32
N GLY A 99 -13.50 6.08 -17.19
CA GLY A 99 -13.46 6.36 -18.64
C GLY A 99 -12.36 7.30 -19.13
N ILE A 100 -11.52 7.85 -18.23
CA ILE A 100 -10.42 8.76 -18.58
C ILE A 100 -9.08 8.26 -18.02
N HIS A 101 -8.06 8.19 -18.89
CA HIS A 101 -6.68 7.87 -18.51
C HIS A 101 -5.98 9.13 -17.94
N ILE A 102 -5.91 9.26 -16.62
CA ILE A 102 -5.20 10.41 -15.98
C ILE A 102 -3.69 10.21 -15.87
N GLY A 103 -3.13 9.19 -16.55
CA GLY A 103 -1.69 8.94 -16.55
C GLY A 103 -1.13 8.71 -15.14
N PRO A 104 0.11 9.14 -14.84
CA PRO A 104 0.76 8.91 -13.56
C PRO A 104 0.07 9.53 -12.34
N ASP A 105 -0.81 10.52 -12.52
CA ASP A 105 -1.47 11.20 -11.40
C ASP A 105 -2.38 10.28 -10.58
N ARG A 106 -2.86 9.18 -11.17
CA ARG A 106 -3.61 8.14 -10.43
C ARG A 106 -2.87 7.59 -9.22
N PHE A 107 -1.55 7.48 -9.29
CA PHE A 107 -0.75 7.02 -8.15
C PHE A 107 -0.79 7.99 -6.97
N LYS A 108 -0.97 9.30 -7.23
CA LYS A 108 -1.17 10.29 -6.16
C LYS A 108 -2.50 10.06 -5.46
N HIS A 109 -3.57 9.79 -6.20
CA HIS A 109 -4.88 9.50 -5.62
C HIS A 109 -4.86 8.23 -4.77
N ILE A 110 -4.27 7.15 -5.28
CA ILE A 110 -4.11 5.87 -4.57
C ILE A 110 -3.34 6.08 -3.26
N ASN A 111 -2.16 6.71 -3.34
CA ASN A 111 -1.31 6.93 -2.18
C ASN A 111 -1.94 7.90 -1.18
N ASN A 112 -2.59 8.97 -1.64
CA ASN A 112 -3.24 9.93 -0.75
C ASN A 112 -4.41 9.29 0.00
N ALA A 113 -5.22 8.46 -0.66
CA ALA A 113 -6.33 7.76 -0.02
C ALA A 113 -5.82 6.84 1.10
N ALA A 114 -4.79 6.04 0.83
CA ALA A 114 -4.15 5.19 1.84
C ALA A 114 -3.56 6.01 3.00
N ASN A 115 -2.78 7.05 2.71
CA ASN A 115 -2.13 7.86 3.74
C ASN A 115 -3.16 8.59 4.63
N GLN A 116 -4.22 9.15 4.04
CA GLN A 116 -5.30 9.79 4.79
C GLN A 116 -5.99 8.81 5.73
N LEU A 117 -6.30 7.60 5.25
CA LEU A 117 -6.92 6.57 6.08
C LEU A 117 -6.00 6.17 7.24
N LEU A 118 -4.71 5.93 6.97
CA LEU A 118 -3.74 5.57 8.01
C LEU A 118 -3.64 6.65 9.10
N MET A 119 -3.65 7.93 8.72
CA MET A 119 -3.66 9.05 9.66
C MET A 119 -4.96 9.06 10.48
N GLN A 120 -6.11 8.89 9.83
CA GLN A 120 -7.42 8.86 10.50
C GLN A 120 -7.54 7.71 11.51
N GLN A 121 -6.96 6.55 11.19
CA GLN A 121 -6.96 5.37 12.06
C GLN A 121 -5.85 5.38 13.11
N GLY A 122 -4.98 6.41 13.13
CA GLY A 122 -3.83 6.48 14.05
C GLY A 122 -2.82 5.35 13.83
N LEU A 123 -2.69 4.86 12.60
CA LEU A 123 -1.79 3.76 12.23
C LEU A 123 -0.47 4.24 11.64
N THR A 124 -0.18 5.55 11.67
CA THR A 124 1.10 6.10 11.24
C THR A 124 2.20 5.85 12.28
N LYS A 125 3.47 5.82 11.86
CA LYS A 125 4.61 5.76 12.79
C LYS A 125 4.60 6.98 13.71
N ASN A 126 4.92 6.76 14.98
CA ASN A 126 5.20 7.84 15.91
C ASN A 126 6.56 8.47 15.53
N ALA A 127 6.74 9.78 15.77
CA ALA A 127 8.00 10.49 15.51
C ALA A 127 9.23 9.86 16.22
N ALA A 128 9.01 9.02 17.24
CA ALA A 128 10.07 8.29 17.94
C ALA A 128 10.57 7.02 17.20
N ASP A 129 9.80 6.49 16.26
CA ASP A 129 10.07 5.22 15.56
C ASP A 129 10.80 5.41 14.21
N SER A 130 11.05 6.66 13.80
CA SER A 130 11.78 6.99 12.56
C SER A 130 13.31 6.92 12.71
N GLY A 131 13.82 6.04 13.57
CA GLY A 131 15.24 5.78 13.75
C GLY A 131 15.72 4.65 12.83
N THR A 132 16.72 4.93 11.99
CA THR A 132 17.52 3.99 11.18
C THR A 132 16.88 3.37 9.91
N ALA A 133 16.84 4.17 8.84
CA ALA A 133 17.03 3.67 7.48
C ALA A 133 17.98 4.60 6.69
N GLN A 134 19.29 4.38 6.81
CA GLN A 134 20.31 5.03 5.99
C GLN A 134 20.20 4.56 4.53
N SER A 135 19.75 5.44 3.64
CA SER A 135 19.81 5.24 2.20
C SER A 135 21.25 5.47 1.72
N LYS A 136 22.00 4.40 1.44
CA LYS A 136 23.24 4.49 0.64
C LYS A 136 22.86 4.79 -0.81
N SER A 137 22.94 6.05 -1.20
CA SER A 137 22.87 6.52 -2.58
C SER A 137 24.01 5.93 -3.41
N LYS A 138 23.73 4.95 -4.28
CA LYS A 138 24.64 4.50 -5.34
C LYS A 138 24.72 5.59 -6.42
N LYS A 139 25.84 6.31 -6.43
CA LYS A 139 26.20 7.31 -7.44
C LYS A 139 26.44 6.61 -8.77
N HIS A 140 25.58 6.84 -9.75
CA HIS A 140 25.73 6.37 -11.12
C HIS A 140 26.84 7.18 -11.82
N VAL A 141 28.01 6.56 -12.04
CA VAL A 141 29.09 7.14 -12.84
C VAL A 141 28.80 6.83 -14.31
N LYS A 142 28.51 7.89 -15.08
CA LYS A 142 28.44 7.86 -16.55
C LYS A 142 29.83 7.60 -17.12
N LYS A 143 29.97 6.53 -17.92
CA LYS A 143 31.17 6.25 -18.73
C LYS A 143 31.03 7.08 -20.03
N LYS A 144 31.94 8.02 -20.25
CA LYS A 144 32.04 8.78 -21.51
C LYS A 144 33.08 8.10 -22.40
N GLN A 145 32.80 8.14 -23.69
CA GLN A 145 33.55 7.62 -24.84
C GLN A 145 35.02 7.99 -24.83
#